data_AF-A0A5B6YZA9-F1
#
_entry.id   AF-A0A5B6YZA9-F1
#
_cell.length_a   1.000
_cell.length_b   1.000
_cell.length_c   1.000
_cell.angle_alpha   90.00
_cell.angle_beta   90.00
_cell.angle_gamma   90.00
#
_symmetry.space_group_name_H-M   'P 1'
#
loop_
_entity.id
_entity.type
_entity.pdbx_description
1 polymer ?
#
loop_
_entity_poly.entity_id
_entity_poly.type
_entity_poly.pdbx_seq_one_letter_code
_entity_poly.pdbx_strand_id
1 'polypeptide(L)'
;LMQLKLCLNYRVVVISEGQPPGVLTKMDSVIRRIDLICKLFAPVATGFIISFVSLKASAMTLALWNIISVCFQYWLLMSVYNGIPALSESSQKRVSRFAPIDLEERQSTSQERKSSLSYHGNDLELSENSWKRKIIERVSKIPYVSAWRVYLQQDVVLAGVALALLYFTVLSFGTLMTAALEWEGIPAYVIGIARGTSATIGIAATFLYPILESRISTLRTGLWSIWSQWTFLLVCVASIWVQNNLIASYMLMGGVAASRLGLWMFDLSVIQQMQDQVPESDRCIV
;
A
#
# COMPACT_ATOMS: atom_id res chain seq x y z
N LEU A 1 10.78 -1.87 -5.76
CA LEU A 1 9.74 -2.92 -5.58
C LEU A 1 8.34 -2.38 -5.27
N MET A 2 8.15 -1.43 -4.36
CA MET A 2 6.80 -0.97 -3.97
C MET A 2 6.03 -0.25 -5.11
N GLN A 3 6.68 0.66 -5.84
CA GLN A 3 6.11 1.32 -7.03
C GLN A 3 5.80 0.33 -8.18
N LEU A 4 6.62 -0.71 -8.27
CA LEU A 4 6.46 -1.81 -9.21
C LEU A 4 5.19 -2.64 -8.93
N LYS A 5 4.92 -2.85 -7.64
CA LYS A 5 3.78 -3.60 -7.10
C LYS A 5 2.46 -2.87 -7.31
N LEU A 6 2.46 -1.55 -7.12
CA LEU A 6 1.34 -0.66 -7.45
C LEU A 6 1.04 -0.70 -8.96
N CYS A 7 2.07 -0.65 -9.81
CA CYS A 7 1.90 -0.71 -11.26
C CYS A 7 1.42 -2.10 -11.75
N LEU A 8 1.88 -3.19 -11.10
CA LEU A 8 1.42 -4.56 -11.36
C LEU A 8 -0.03 -4.78 -10.91
N ASN A 9 -0.40 -4.34 -9.70
CA ASN A 9 -1.78 -4.43 -9.22
C ASN A 9 -2.74 -3.63 -10.11
N TYR A 10 -2.35 -2.42 -10.51
CA TYR A 10 -3.13 -1.60 -11.44
C TYR A 10 -3.34 -2.30 -12.80
N ARG A 11 -2.30 -2.92 -13.35
CA ARG A 11 -2.41 -3.66 -14.62
C ARG A 11 -3.26 -4.91 -14.50
N VAL A 12 -3.20 -5.62 -13.37
CA VAL A 12 -4.05 -6.79 -13.11
C VAL A 12 -5.54 -6.44 -13.12
N VAL A 13 -5.91 -5.26 -12.61
CA VAL A 13 -7.30 -4.81 -12.64
C VAL A 13 -7.77 -4.52 -14.07
N VAL A 14 -6.94 -3.86 -14.90
CA VAL A 14 -7.28 -3.60 -16.32
C VAL A 14 -7.34 -4.91 -17.14
N ILE A 15 -6.56 -5.93 -16.77
CA ILE A 15 -6.62 -7.27 -17.38
C ILE A 15 -7.91 -8.01 -16.97
N SER A 16 -8.50 -7.65 -15.84
CA SER A 16 -9.72 -8.27 -15.30
C SER A 16 -11.01 -7.56 -15.74
N GLU A 17 -10.95 -6.51 -16.57
CA GLU A 17 -12.16 -5.91 -17.18
C GLU A 17 -12.94 -6.99 -17.94
N GLY A 18 -14.13 -7.35 -17.43
CA GLY A 18 -15.01 -8.39 -18.00
C GLY A 18 -14.85 -9.81 -17.42
N GLN A 19 -13.97 -10.03 -16.45
CA GLN A 19 -13.81 -11.31 -15.74
C GLN A 19 -14.61 -11.32 -14.41
N PRO A 20 -15.08 -12.49 -13.94
CA PRO A 20 -15.84 -12.58 -12.69
C PRO A 20 -15.00 -12.14 -11.47
N PRO A 21 -15.63 -11.56 -10.43
CA PRO A 21 -14.95 -10.91 -9.29
C PRO A 21 -13.96 -11.83 -8.54
N GLY A 22 -14.16 -13.15 -8.59
CA GLY A 22 -13.24 -14.11 -7.97
C GLY A 22 -11.84 -14.20 -8.61
N VAL A 23 -11.65 -13.72 -9.83
CA VAL A 23 -10.33 -13.70 -10.49
C VAL A 23 -9.44 -12.62 -9.88
N LEU A 24 -9.99 -11.44 -9.60
CA LEU A 24 -9.25 -10.32 -9.02
C LEU A 24 -8.72 -10.66 -7.63
N THR A 25 -9.57 -11.20 -6.75
CA THR A 25 -9.16 -11.70 -5.43
C THR A 25 -8.04 -12.74 -5.53
N LYS A 26 -8.17 -13.66 -6.49
CA LYS A 26 -7.18 -14.72 -6.69
C LYS A 26 -5.84 -14.13 -7.11
N MET A 27 -5.84 -13.14 -8.01
CA MET A 27 -4.61 -12.47 -8.45
C MET A 27 -3.96 -11.66 -7.33
N ASP A 28 -4.73 -10.87 -6.58
CA ASP A 28 -4.26 -10.09 -5.44
C ASP A 28 -3.62 -10.98 -4.35
N SER A 29 -4.30 -12.09 -4.02
CA SER A 29 -3.77 -13.04 -3.05
C SER A 29 -2.47 -13.71 -3.54
N VAL A 30 -2.35 -14.04 -4.84
CA VAL A 30 -1.14 -14.64 -5.43
C VAL A 30 0.03 -13.66 -5.42
N ILE A 31 -0.20 -12.39 -5.80
CA ILE A 31 0.85 -11.35 -5.76
C ILE A 31 1.36 -11.16 -4.34
N ARG A 32 0.45 -11.16 -3.36
CA ARG A 32 0.81 -11.04 -1.95
C ARG A 32 1.59 -12.25 -1.46
N ARG A 33 1.22 -13.48 -1.85
CA ARG A 33 1.98 -14.71 -1.55
C ARG A 33 3.42 -14.61 -2.02
N ILE A 34 3.61 -14.21 -3.27
CA ILE A 34 4.94 -14.09 -3.87
C ILE A 34 5.78 -13.08 -3.07
N ASP A 35 5.23 -11.93 -2.71
CA ASP A 35 5.96 -10.94 -1.89
C ASP A 35 6.35 -11.46 -0.51
N LEU A 36 5.44 -12.15 0.16
CA LEU A 36 5.69 -12.72 1.48
C LEU A 36 6.78 -13.80 1.43
N ILE A 37 6.72 -14.68 0.43
CA ILE A 37 7.73 -15.70 0.18
C ILE A 37 9.07 -15.02 -0.10
N CYS A 38 9.12 -14.03 -1.00
CA CYS A 38 10.35 -13.30 -1.27
C CYS A 38 10.91 -12.61 -0.02
N LYS A 39 10.08 -12.01 0.83
CA LYS A 39 10.53 -11.40 2.09
C LYS A 39 11.08 -12.41 3.10
N LEU A 40 10.54 -13.63 3.11
CA LEU A 40 11.00 -14.72 3.97
C LEU A 40 12.34 -15.31 3.47
N PHE A 41 12.45 -15.54 2.16
CA PHE A 41 13.62 -16.17 1.55
C PHE A 41 14.76 -15.18 1.26
N ALA A 42 14.48 -13.89 1.07
CA ALA A 42 15.50 -12.91 0.72
C ALA A 42 16.67 -12.89 1.72
N PRO A 43 16.46 -12.80 3.05
CA PRO A 43 17.56 -12.83 4.02
C PRO A 43 18.39 -14.12 3.96
N VAL A 44 17.73 -15.26 3.73
CA VAL A 44 18.38 -16.59 3.64
C VAL A 44 19.25 -16.66 2.39
N ALA A 45 18.71 -16.28 1.24
CA ALA A 45 19.45 -16.25 -0.03
C ALA A 45 20.61 -15.27 0.01
N THR A 46 20.40 -14.05 0.54
CA THR A 46 21.48 -13.06 0.69
C THR A 46 22.55 -13.54 1.67
N GLY A 47 22.15 -14.17 2.79
CA GLY A 47 23.07 -14.72 3.77
C GLY A 47 23.94 -15.83 3.17
N PHE A 48 23.34 -16.73 2.40
CA PHE A 48 24.06 -17.78 1.68
C PHE A 48 25.07 -17.18 0.69
N ILE A 49 24.66 -16.21 -0.14
CA ILE A 49 25.55 -15.56 -1.11
C ILE A 49 26.74 -14.88 -0.40
N ILE A 50 26.51 -14.22 0.74
CA ILE A 50 27.58 -13.57 1.52
C ILE A 50 28.51 -14.59 2.19
N SER A 51 28.00 -15.74 2.63
CA SER A 51 28.81 -16.79 3.27
C SER A 51 29.73 -17.53 2.29
N PHE A 52 29.31 -17.73 1.04
CA PHE A 52 30.11 -18.46 0.04
C PHE A 52 31.02 -17.56 -0.81
N VAL A 53 30.81 -16.25 -0.79
CA VAL A 53 31.50 -15.31 -1.68
C VAL A 53 31.99 -14.09 -0.89
N SER A 54 33.27 -13.70 -1.07
CA SER A 54 33.84 -12.47 -0.49
C SER A 54 32.89 -11.27 -0.63
N LEU A 55 32.81 -10.40 0.39
CA LEU A 55 31.88 -9.25 0.45
C LEU A 55 31.83 -8.40 -0.83
N LYS A 56 32.96 -8.23 -1.52
CA LYS A 56 33.02 -7.49 -2.79
C LYS A 56 32.37 -8.25 -3.94
N ALA A 57 32.59 -9.56 -4.00
CA ALA A 57 32.05 -10.41 -5.06
C ALA A 57 30.56 -10.73 -4.82
N SER A 58 30.09 -10.80 -3.57
CA SER A 58 28.65 -10.90 -3.27
C SER A 58 27.90 -9.63 -3.69
N ALA A 59 28.46 -8.45 -3.41
CA ALA A 59 27.90 -7.18 -3.86
C ALA A 59 27.82 -7.09 -5.39
N MET A 60 28.89 -7.49 -6.10
CA MET A 60 28.90 -7.52 -7.57
C MET A 60 27.86 -8.50 -8.14
N THR A 61 27.73 -9.67 -7.53
CA THR A 61 26.75 -10.69 -7.94
C THR A 61 25.31 -10.20 -7.75
N LEU A 62 25.00 -9.58 -6.60
CA LEU A 62 23.67 -9.00 -6.33
C LEU A 62 23.36 -7.83 -7.28
N ALA A 63 24.35 -6.99 -7.59
CA ALA A 63 24.19 -5.89 -8.53
C ALA A 63 23.87 -6.40 -9.94
N LEU A 64 24.63 -7.39 -10.43
CA LEU A 64 24.36 -8.03 -11.72
C LEU A 64 22.99 -8.69 -11.76
N TRP A 65 22.62 -9.43 -10.70
CA TRP A 65 21.30 -10.06 -10.58
C TRP A 65 20.16 -9.04 -10.64
N ASN A 66 20.33 -7.88 -9.99
CA ASN A 66 19.33 -6.81 -10.02
C ASN A 66 19.18 -6.21 -11.43
N ILE A 67 20.29 -5.92 -12.11
CA ILE A 67 20.26 -5.39 -13.49
C ILE A 67 19.54 -6.37 -14.43
N ILE A 68 19.89 -7.65 -14.38
CA ILE A 68 19.26 -8.70 -15.18
C ILE A 68 17.76 -8.78 -14.85
N SER A 69 17.40 -8.73 -13.57
CA SER A 69 16.00 -8.75 -13.12
C SER A 69 15.21 -7.56 -13.66
N VAL A 70 15.78 -6.34 -13.64
CA VAL A 70 15.13 -5.13 -14.19
C VAL A 70 14.95 -5.23 -15.70
N CYS A 71 15.96 -5.68 -16.44
CA CYS A 71 15.87 -5.87 -17.88
C CYS A 71 14.77 -6.87 -18.25
N PHE A 72 14.75 -8.02 -17.57
CA PHE A 72 13.75 -9.06 -17.79
C PHE A 72 12.34 -8.55 -17.46
N GLN A 73 12.20 -7.81 -16.37
CA GLN A 73 10.93 -7.26 -15.96
C GLN A 73 10.41 -6.19 -16.94
N TYR A 74 11.29 -5.34 -17.46
CA TYR A 74 10.93 -4.37 -18.50
C TYR A 74 10.42 -5.08 -19.76
N TRP A 75 11.11 -6.14 -20.18
CA TRP A 75 10.71 -6.94 -21.33
C TRP A 75 9.33 -7.59 -21.14
N LEU A 76 9.07 -8.19 -19.97
CA LEU A 76 7.76 -8.76 -19.64
C LEU A 76 6.64 -7.69 -19.63
N LEU A 77 6.90 -6.52 -19.03
CA LEU A 77 5.94 -5.43 -19.01
C LEU A 77 5.63 -4.90 -20.41
N MET A 78 6.63 -4.82 -21.28
CA MET A 78 6.45 -4.41 -22.67
C MET A 78 5.65 -5.45 -23.46
N SER A 79 5.92 -6.74 -23.23
CA SER A 79 5.15 -7.85 -23.83
C SER A 79 3.67 -7.78 -23.46
N VAL A 80 3.36 -7.60 -22.17
CA VAL A 80 1.97 -7.46 -21.69
C VAL A 80 1.31 -6.18 -22.23
N TYR A 81 2.05 -5.07 -22.32
CA TYR A 81 1.52 -3.81 -22.84
C TYR A 81 1.11 -3.92 -24.30
N ASN A 82 1.95 -4.57 -25.12
CA ASN A 82 1.67 -4.77 -26.53
C ASN A 82 0.57 -5.81 -26.77
N GLY A 83 0.42 -6.77 -25.86
CA GLY A 83 -0.58 -7.85 -25.98
C GLY A 83 -2.01 -7.45 -25.62
N ILE A 84 -2.23 -6.34 -24.90
CA ILE A 84 -3.55 -5.96 -24.37
C ILE A 84 -3.88 -4.52 -24.78
N PRO A 85 -4.69 -4.32 -25.84
CA PRO A 85 -4.99 -2.99 -26.37
C PRO A 85 -5.77 -2.10 -25.39
N ALA A 86 -6.53 -2.66 -24.44
CA ALA A 86 -7.23 -1.91 -23.40
C ALA A 86 -6.29 -1.07 -22.50
N LEU A 87 -5.04 -1.51 -22.31
CA LEU A 87 -4.02 -0.77 -21.58
C LEU A 87 -3.49 0.44 -22.36
N SER A 88 -3.45 0.37 -23.69
CA SER A 88 -2.97 1.48 -24.52
C SER A 88 -4.01 2.60 -24.58
N GLU A 89 -5.30 2.25 -24.77
CA GLU A 89 -6.40 3.22 -24.81
C GLU A 89 -6.60 3.96 -23.48
N SER A 90 -6.51 3.25 -22.35
CA SER A 90 -6.60 3.86 -21.01
C SER A 90 -5.42 4.80 -20.71
N SER A 91 -4.21 4.47 -21.20
CA SER A 91 -3.05 5.37 -21.08
C SER A 91 -3.21 6.64 -21.92
N GLN A 92 -3.71 6.51 -23.16
CA GLN A 92 -3.94 7.65 -24.06
C GLN A 92 -5.05 8.58 -23.54
N LYS A 93 -6.13 8.03 -22.97
CA LYS A 93 -7.19 8.79 -22.26
C LYS A 93 -6.68 9.53 -21.01
N ARG A 94 -5.57 9.07 -20.40
CA ARG A 94 -4.93 9.79 -19.28
C ARG A 94 -3.97 10.87 -19.76
N VAL A 95 -3.13 10.59 -20.75
CA VAL A 95 -2.20 11.59 -21.32
C VAL A 95 -2.95 12.81 -21.85
N SER A 96 -4.11 12.60 -22.47
CA SER A 96 -5.00 13.69 -22.92
C SER A 96 -5.63 14.49 -21.77
N ARG A 97 -5.87 13.89 -20.60
CA ARG A 97 -6.40 14.58 -19.41
C ARG A 97 -5.33 15.35 -18.63
N PHE A 98 -4.08 14.91 -18.67
CA PHE A 98 -2.95 15.55 -17.99
C PHE A 98 -2.18 16.53 -18.90
N ALA A 99 -2.51 16.62 -20.19
CA ALA A 99 -2.08 17.75 -21.00
C ALA A 99 -2.66 19.03 -20.39
N PRO A 100 -1.84 20.06 -20.10
CA PRO A 100 -2.34 21.29 -19.54
C PRO A 100 -3.37 21.89 -20.51
N ILE A 101 -4.44 22.42 -19.93
CA ILE A 101 -5.41 23.29 -20.57
C ILE A 101 -4.66 24.57 -20.98
N ASP A 102 -3.89 24.50 -22.06
CA ASP A 102 -3.16 25.65 -22.63
C ASP A 102 -3.66 26.01 -24.04
N LEU A 103 -4.80 25.45 -24.49
CA LEU A 103 -5.31 25.67 -25.85
C LEU A 103 -6.78 26.09 -25.98
N GLU A 104 -7.52 26.32 -24.89
CA GLU A 104 -8.92 26.82 -24.98
C GLU A 104 -9.14 28.28 -24.52
N GLU A 105 -8.08 29.02 -24.15
CA GLU A 105 -8.20 30.45 -23.78
C GLU A 105 -7.48 31.40 -24.75
N ARG A 106 -7.43 31.07 -26.05
CA ARG A 106 -6.79 31.92 -27.08
C ARG A 106 -7.68 32.35 -28.26
N GLN A 107 -9.00 32.15 -28.20
CA GLN A 107 -9.90 32.51 -29.31
C GLN A 107 -11.11 33.40 -28.99
N SER A 108 -11.19 34.03 -27.82
CA SER A 108 -12.30 34.97 -27.53
C SER A 108 -11.86 36.22 -26.79
N THR A 109 -10.90 36.97 -27.33
CA THR A 109 -10.77 38.40 -26.96
C THR A 109 -10.15 39.23 -28.09
N SER A 110 -10.99 39.73 -29.00
CA SER A 110 -10.64 40.89 -29.84
C SER A 110 -11.88 41.67 -30.30
N GLN A 111 -12.68 42.15 -29.35
CA GLN A 111 -13.63 43.28 -29.44
C GLN A 111 -14.49 43.18 -28.17
N GLU A 112 -14.55 44.11 -27.23
CA GLU A 112 -14.56 45.57 -27.35
C GLU A 112 -13.81 46.25 -26.19
N ARG A 113 -13.31 47.46 -26.47
CA ARG A 113 -12.74 48.40 -25.50
C ARG A 113 -13.75 49.53 -25.27
N LYS A 114 -13.79 50.03 -24.02
CA LYS A 114 -14.42 51.26 -23.44
C LYS A 114 -15.63 50.88 -22.58
N SER A 115 -15.78 51.28 -21.32
CA SER A 115 -15.28 52.44 -20.58
C SER A 115 -15.46 52.24 -19.06
N SER A 116 -14.54 52.82 -18.29
CA SER A 116 -14.48 52.93 -16.82
C SER A 116 -15.59 53.78 -16.18
N LEU A 117 -16.05 53.46 -14.96
CA LEU A 117 -15.98 54.33 -13.75
C LEU A 117 -16.61 53.69 -12.48
N SER A 118 -15.96 53.92 -11.31
CA SER A 118 -16.51 54.14 -9.95
C SER A 118 -15.97 53.27 -8.78
N TYR A 119 -15.18 53.93 -7.93
CA TYR A 119 -14.98 53.89 -6.44
C TYR A 119 -16.07 53.17 -5.59
N HIS A 120 -15.91 52.69 -4.34
CA HIS A 120 -14.87 52.68 -3.28
C HIS A 120 -15.40 51.89 -2.04
N GLY A 121 -14.51 51.26 -1.25
CA GLY A 121 -14.69 51.08 0.21
C GLY A 121 -14.99 49.68 0.74
N ASN A 122 -13.98 48.99 1.29
CA ASN A 122 -13.98 48.26 2.58
C ASN A 122 -12.70 47.38 2.70
N ASP A 123 -11.53 48.00 2.92
CA ASP A 123 -10.24 47.35 2.66
C ASP A 123 -9.54 46.69 3.87
N LEU A 124 -10.17 46.57 5.04
CA LEU A 124 -9.46 46.08 6.25
C LEU A 124 -9.87 44.69 6.78
N GLU A 125 -11.09 44.18 6.53
CA GLU A 125 -11.45 42.77 6.84
C GLU A 125 -11.46 41.84 5.62
N LEU A 126 -11.43 42.41 4.41
CA LEU A 126 -11.40 41.67 3.14
C LEU A 126 -10.00 41.15 2.78
N SER A 127 -8.94 41.75 3.34
CA SER A 127 -7.54 41.43 3.00
C SER A 127 -7.08 40.07 3.54
N GLU A 128 -7.45 39.72 4.78
CA GLU A 128 -7.13 38.38 5.33
C GLU A 128 -7.82 37.27 4.54
N ASN A 129 -9.09 37.46 4.19
CA ASN A 129 -9.87 36.48 3.42
C ASN A 129 -9.41 36.39 1.97
N SER A 130 -8.90 37.47 1.40
CA SER A 130 -8.33 37.52 0.04
C SER A 130 -6.99 36.80 -0.03
N TRP A 131 -6.11 36.97 0.96
CA TRP A 131 -4.83 36.27 1.00
C TRP A 131 -4.99 34.79 1.35
N LYS A 132 -5.88 34.45 2.31
CA LYS A 132 -6.27 33.06 2.60
C LYS A 132 -6.87 32.38 1.36
N ARG A 133 -7.76 33.04 0.62
CA ARG A 133 -8.30 32.52 -0.66
C ARG A 133 -7.22 32.36 -1.73
N LYS A 134 -6.32 33.34 -1.90
CA LYS A 134 -5.19 33.24 -2.83
C LYS A 134 -4.22 32.12 -2.46
N ILE A 135 -3.96 31.90 -1.17
CA ILE A 135 -3.13 30.79 -0.70
C ILE A 135 -3.86 29.47 -0.94
N ILE A 136 -5.14 29.36 -0.61
CA ILE A 136 -5.96 28.16 -0.84
C ILE A 136 -6.03 27.82 -2.33
N GLU A 137 -6.18 28.81 -3.22
CA GLU A 137 -6.17 28.60 -4.67
C GLU A 137 -4.79 28.24 -5.22
N ARG A 138 -3.71 28.82 -4.68
CA ARG A 138 -2.33 28.47 -5.04
C ARG A 138 -1.97 27.07 -4.55
N VAL A 139 -2.46 26.69 -3.37
CA VAL A 139 -2.24 25.39 -2.75
C VAL A 139 -3.12 24.32 -3.41
N SER A 140 -4.37 24.62 -3.81
CA SER A 140 -5.23 23.69 -4.55
C SER A 140 -4.76 23.43 -5.97
N LYS A 141 -3.97 24.33 -6.56
CA LYS A 141 -3.30 24.14 -7.87
C LYS A 141 -2.07 23.23 -7.78
N ILE A 142 -1.64 22.84 -6.58
CA ILE A 142 -0.58 21.84 -6.43
C ILE A 142 -1.19 20.46 -6.68
N PRO A 143 -0.66 19.66 -7.63
CA PRO A 143 -1.23 18.36 -8.01
C PRO A 143 -1.31 17.36 -6.83
N TYR A 144 -0.49 17.55 -5.80
CA TYR A 144 -0.57 16.76 -4.56
C TYR A 144 -1.78 17.10 -3.70
N VAL A 145 -2.17 18.37 -3.62
CA VAL A 145 -3.30 18.80 -2.78
C VAL A 145 -4.62 18.41 -3.44
N SER A 146 -4.69 18.51 -4.76
CA SER A 146 -5.83 17.97 -5.51
C SER A 146 -5.94 16.46 -5.33
N ALA A 147 -4.82 15.72 -5.34
CA ALA A 147 -4.80 14.28 -5.06
C ALA A 147 -5.33 13.94 -3.65
N TRP A 148 -4.86 14.63 -2.62
CA TRP A 148 -5.36 14.46 -1.25
C TRP A 148 -6.85 14.78 -1.13
N ARG A 149 -7.33 15.83 -1.81
CA ARG A 149 -8.75 16.15 -1.85
C ARG A 149 -9.57 15.02 -2.48
N VAL A 150 -9.10 14.47 -3.61
CA VAL A 150 -9.76 13.33 -4.28
C VAL A 150 -9.78 12.10 -3.39
N TYR A 151 -8.67 11.80 -2.69
CA TYR A 151 -8.61 10.70 -1.72
C TYR A 151 -9.63 10.85 -0.59
N LEU A 152 -9.73 12.05 -0.01
CA LEU A 152 -10.66 12.34 1.09
C LEU A 152 -12.14 12.29 0.68
N GLN A 153 -12.44 12.37 -0.62
CA GLN A 153 -13.79 12.26 -1.15
C GLN A 153 -14.23 10.81 -1.42
N GLN A 154 -13.31 9.84 -1.35
CA GLN A 154 -13.64 8.43 -1.58
C GLN A 154 -14.25 7.77 -0.34
N ASP A 155 -15.23 6.89 -0.53
CA ASP A 155 -15.86 6.12 0.55
C ASP A 155 -14.88 5.19 1.29
N VAL A 156 -13.81 4.76 0.60
CA VAL A 156 -12.77 3.87 1.16
C VAL A 156 -11.73 4.58 2.04
N VAL A 157 -11.81 5.90 2.21
CA VAL A 157 -10.83 6.68 2.98
C VAL A 157 -10.69 6.16 4.41
N LEU A 158 -11.80 5.80 5.05
CA LEU A 158 -11.80 5.35 6.45
C LEU A 158 -11.09 4.00 6.60
N ALA A 159 -11.30 3.10 5.64
CA ALA A 159 -10.62 1.80 5.60
C ALA A 159 -9.11 1.97 5.36
N GLY A 160 -8.72 2.89 4.48
CA GLY A 160 -7.32 3.24 4.25
C GLY A 160 -6.63 3.84 5.47
N VAL A 161 -7.28 4.77 6.17
CA VAL A 161 -6.77 5.35 7.43
C VAL A 161 -6.65 4.28 8.52
N ALA A 162 -7.63 3.38 8.65
CA ALA A 162 -7.55 2.26 9.58
C ALA A 162 -6.36 1.35 9.28
N LEU A 163 -6.09 1.06 8.01
CA LEU A 163 -4.92 0.29 7.58
C LEU A 163 -3.61 1.01 7.94
N ALA A 164 -3.54 2.33 7.73
CA ALA A 164 -2.36 3.12 8.09
C ALA A 164 -2.09 3.08 9.60
N LEU A 165 -3.13 3.22 10.43
CA LEU A 165 -3.02 3.09 11.89
C LEU A 165 -2.58 1.68 12.30
N LEU A 166 -3.04 0.64 11.61
CA LEU A 166 -2.64 -0.74 11.87
C LEU A 166 -1.14 -0.96 11.64
N TYR A 167 -0.58 -0.34 10.61
CA TYR A 167 0.87 -0.40 10.32
C TYR A 167 1.73 0.42 11.27
N PHE A 168 1.14 1.34 12.05
CA PHE A 168 1.85 2.06 13.12
C PHE A 168 2.17 1.16 14.32
N THR A 169 1.74 -0.11 14.32
CA THR A 169 2.03 -1.05 15.39
C THR A 169 3.54 -1.27 15.59
N VAL A 170 3.99 -1.04 16.83
CA VAL A 170 5.35 -1.38 17.29
C VAL A 170 5.47 -2.88 17.57
N LEU A 171 4.33 -3.55 17.80
CA LEU A 171 4.28 -4.93 18.23
C LEU A 171 4.35 -5.87 17.02
N SER A 172 5.57 -5.98 16.52
CA SER A 172 5.92 -6.51 15.22
C SER A 172 7.33 -7.05 15.32
N PHE A 173 7.64 -8.23 14.73
CA PHE A 173 9.02 -8.77 14.61
C PHE A 173 9.97 -7.91 13.74
N GLY A 174 9.88 -6.58 13.86
CA GLY A 174 10.85 -5.59 13.43
C GLY A 174 11.75 -5.17 14.61
N THR A 175 12.52 -4.12 14.37
CA THR A 175 13.69 -3.74 15.20
C THR A 175 13.38 -3.52 16.68
N LEU A 176 12.30 -2.81 17.01
CA LEU A 176 11.97 -2.44 18.39
C LEU A 176 11.62 -3.67 19.26
N MET A 177 10.73 -4.53 18.77
CA MET A 177 10.34 -5.74 19.50
C MET A 177 11.51 -6.74 19.60
N THR A 178 12.30 -6.89 18.54
CA THR A 178 13.46 -7.80 18.59
C THR A 178 14.51 -7.31 19.58
N ALA A 179 14.76 -6.01 19.65
CA ALA A 179 15.67 -5.43 20.63
C ALA A 179 15.16 -5.61 22.07
N ALA A 180 13.86 -5.43 22.30
CA ALA A 180 13.25 -5.66 23.61
C ALA A 180 13.36 -7.13 24.05
N LEU A 181 13.10 -8.09 23.16
CA LEU A 181 13.23 -9.52 23.46
C LEU A 181 14.68 -9.95 23.70
N GLU A 182 15.62 -9.35 22.97
CA GLU A 182 17.05 -9.59 23.18
C GLU A 182 17.53 -9.01 24.53
N TRP A 183 17.00 -7.84 24.92
CA TRP A 183 17.24 -7.25 26.24
C TRP A 183 16.71 -8.12 27.39
N GLU A 184 15.57 -8.79 27.19
CA GLU A 184 15.01 -9.79 28.12
C GLU A 184 15.79 -11.12 28.13
N GLY A 185 16.86 -11.25 27.33
CA GLY A 185 17.73 -12.42 27.30
C GLY A 185 17.24 -13.57 26.42
N ILE A 186 16.24 -13.33 25.54
CA ILE A 186 15.80 -14.35 24.58
C ILE A 186 16.86 -14.53 23.49
N PRO A 187 17.35 -15.76 23.25
CA PRO A 187 18.40 -15.97 22.27
C PRO A 187 17.90 -15.68 20.84
N ALA A 188 18.76 -15.05 20.03
CA ALA A 188 18.41 -14.56 18.70
C ALA A 188 17.82 -15.64 17.75
N TYR A 189 18.22 -16.90 17.90
CA TYR A 189 17.67 -17.99 17.07
C TYR A 189 16.18 -18.24 17.36
N VAL A 190 15.72 -18.08 18.61
CA VAL A 190 14.30 -18.23 19.00
C VAL A 190 13.47 -17.11 18.41
N ILE A 191 13.99 -15.88 18.45
CA ILE A 191 13.39 -14.71 17.80
C ILE A 191 13.30 -14.95 16.28
N GLY A 192 14.35 -15.50 15.68
CA GLY A 192 14.39 -15.89 14.27
C GLY A 192 13.32 -16.92 13.91
N ILE A 193 13.16 -17.98 14.70
CA ILE A 193 12.13 -19.00 14.50
C ILE A 193 10.73 -18.37 14.59
N ALA A 194 10.46 -17.56 15.62
CA ALA A 194 9.16 -16.92 15.80
C ALA A 194 8.81 -15.96 14.65
N ARG A 195 9.81 -15.22 14.14
CA ARG A 195 9.66 -14.40 12.93
C ARG A 195 9.35 -15.25 11.70
N GLY A 196 9.99 -16.41 11.56
CA GLY A 196 9.68 -17.40 10.52
C GLY A 196 8.23 -17.90 10.61
N THR A 197 7.79 -18.31 11.80
CA THR A 197 6.40 -18.72 12.06
C THR A 197 5.40 -17.60 11.77
N SER A 198 5.74 -16.36 12.12
CA SER A 198 4.91 -15.20 11.82
C SER A 198 4.76 -14.96 10.31
N ALA A 199 5.82 -15.19 9.53
CA ALA A 199 5.78 -15.11 8.07
C ALA A 199 4.93 -16.23 7.46
N THR A 200 5.04 -17.47 7.97
CA THR A 200 4.19 -18.58 7.47
C THR A 200 2.72 -18.35 7.77
N ILE A 201 2.37 -17.80 8.93
CA ILE A 201 0.99 -17.38 9.26
C ILE A 201 0.51 -16.28 8.30
N GLY A 202 1.37 -15.30 7.97
CA GLY A 202 1.06 -14.28 6.97
C GLY A 202 0.81 -14.87 5.58
N ILE A 203 1.59 -15.88 5.17
CA ILE A 203 1.35 -16.61 3.92
C ILE A 203 0.03 -17.39 4.01
N ALA A 204 -0.25 -18.08 5.11
CA ALA A 204 -1.51 -18.79 5.31
C ALA A 204 -2.74 -17.87 5.20
N ALA A 205 -2.63 -16.63 5.69
CA ALA A 205 -3.68 -15.62 5.56
C ALA A 205 -4.08 -15.35 4.11
N THR A 206 -3.13 -15.41 3.16
CA THR A 206 -3.43 -15.22 1.74
C THR A 206 -4.21 -16.39 1.12
N PHE A 207 -4.13 -17.59 1.69
CA PHE A 207 -4.94 -18.74 1.28
C PHE A 207 -6.32 -18.69 1.93
N LEU A 208 -6.36 -18.25 3.20
CA LEU A 208 -7.59 -18.14 3.96
C LEU A 208 -8.49 -17.01 3.46
N TYR A 209 -7.90 -15.89 3.02
CA TYR A 209 -8.64 -14.72 2.54
C TYR A 209 -9.63 -15.01 1.40
N PRO A 210 -9.25 -15.60 0.24
CA PRO A 210 -10.20 -15.87 -0.84
C PRO A 210 -11.29 -16.88 -0.43
N ILE A 211 -10.98 -17.81 0.47
CA ILE A 211 -11.96 -18.77 1.00
C ILE A 211 -13.03 -18.03 1.80
N LEU A 212 -12.62 -17.15 2.72
CA LEU A 212 -13.55 -16.36 3.52
C LEU A 212 -14.34 -15.38 2.67
N GLU A 213 -13.68 -14.65 1.77
CA GLU A 213 -14.35 -13.68 0.92
C GLU A 213 -15.48 -14.32 0.10
N SER A 214 -15.26 -15.51 -0.47
CA SER A 214 -16.28 -16.24 -1.23
C SER A 214 -17.54 -16.58 -0.43
N ARG A 215 -17.47 -16.54 0.91
CA ARG A 215 -18.57 -16.94 1.82
C ARG A 215 -19.24 -15.76 2.50
N ILE A 216 -18.50 -14.70 2.85
CA ILE A 216 -18.98 -13.64 3.76
C ILE A 216 -18.84 -12.22 3.20
N SER A 217 -18.41 -12.03 1.95
CA SER A 217 -18.14 -10.71 1.34
C SER A 217 -16.95 -9.99 1.96
N THR A 218 -16.28 -9.16 1.16
CA THR A 218 -15.03 -8.45 1.45
C THR A 218 -15.12 -7.60 2.73
N LEU A 219 -16.23 -6.88 2.93
CA LEU A 219 -16.43 -6.02 4.12
C LEU A 219 -16.49 -6.84 5.42
N ARG A 220 -17.24 -7.96 5.44
CA ARG A 220 -17.36 -8.77 6.67
C ARG A 220 -16.07 -9.55 6.94
N THR A 221 -15.36 -9.99 5.90
CA THR A 221 -14.02 -10.57 6.05
C THR A 221 -13.05 -9.59 6.69
N GLY A 222 -13.08 -8.31 6.27
CA GLY A 222 -12.30 -7.24 6.90
C GLY A 222 -12.64 -7.03 8.38
N LEU A 223 -13.93 -6.97 8.73
CA LEU A 223 -14.36 -6.88 10.14
C LEU A 223 -13.92 -8.09 10.97
N TRP A 224 -14.15 -9.30 10.46
CA TRP A 224 -13.75 -10.54 11.14
C TRP A 224 -12.25 -10.57 11.40
N SER A 225 -11.49 -10.08 10.43
CA SER A 225 -10.04 -9.97 10.51
C SER A 225 -9.55 -9.04 11.63
N ILE A 226 -10.16 -7.85 11.77
CA ILE A 226 -9.87 -6.93 12.88
C ILE A 226 -10.20 -7.57 14.23
N TRP A 227 -11.36 -8.22 14.36
CA TRP A 227 -11.76 -8.90 15.60
C TRP A 227 -10.80 -10.02 15.99
N SER A 228 -10.38 -10.81 15.00
CA SER A 228 -9.37 -11.86 15.18
C SER A 228 -8.03 -11.27 15.64
N GLN A 229 -7.57 -10.19 14.98
CA GLN A 229 -6.33 -9.51 15.37
C GLN A 229 -6.40 -8.95 16.79
N TRP A 230 -7.49 -8.28 17.15
CA TRP A 230 -7.68 -7.69 18.47
C TRP A 230 -7.66 -8.76 19.57
N THR A 231 -8.30 -9.91 19.33
CA THR A 231 -8.29 -11.04 20.26
C THR A 231 -6.88 -11.55 20.55
N PHE A 232 -6.03 -11.70 19.52
CA PHE A 232 -4.64 -12.12 19.72
C PHE A 232 -3.78 -11.04 20.37
N LEU A 233 -4.06 -9.76 20.12
CA LEU A 233 -3.38 -8.67 20.81
C LEU A 233 -3.79 -8.57 22.28
N LEU A 234 -5.01 -8.94 22.65
CA LEU A 234 -5.38 -9.08 24.06
C LEU A 234 -4.55 -10.14 24.77
N VAL A 235 -4.18 -11.23 24.09
CA VAL A 235 -3.24 -12.23 24.64
C VAL A 235 -1.86 -11.60 24.85
N CYS A 236 -1.39 -10.74 23.95
CA CYS A 236 -0.15 -9.99 24.15
C CYS A 236 -0.22 -9.03 25.34
N VAL A 237 -1.36 -8.35 25.53
CA VAL A 237 -1.55 -7.47 26.69
C VAL A 237 -1.60 -8.31 27.97
N ALA A 238 -2.30 -9.45 27.94
CA ALA A 238 -2.39 -10.40 29.04
C ALA A 238 -1.02 -10.92 29.52
N SER A 239 -0.02 -10.99 28.63
CA SER A 239 1.31 -11.46 28.99
C SER A 239 2.04 -10.53 29.96
N ILE A 240 1.66 -9.24 30.05
CA ILE A 240 2.28 -8.27 30.96
C ILE A 240 2.03 -8.63 32.43
N TRP A 241 0.89 -9.27 32.74
CA TRP A 241 0.55 -9.67 34.12
C TRP A 241 1.14 -11.03 34.51
N VAL A 242 1.82 -11.72 33.60
CA VAL A 242 2.46 -13.01 33.89
C VAL A 242 3.76 -12.76 34.66
N GLN A 243 3.85 -13.31 35.88
CA GLN A 243 4.97 -13.10 36.79
C GLN A 243 6.31 -13.69 36.27
N ASN A 244 6.26 -14.66 35.36
CA ASN A 244 7.45 -15.29 34.80
C ASN A 244 7.82 -14.63 33.46
N ASN A 245 8.92 -13.87 33.46
CA ASN A 245 9.41 -13.10 32.31
C ASN A 245 9.62 -13.96 31.04
N LEU A 246 10.05 -15.21 31.19
CA LEU A 246 10.22 -16.11 30.05
C LEU A 246 8.88 -16.50 29.43
N ILE A 247 7.92 -16.92 30.27
CA ILE A 247 6.57 -17.30 29.82
C ILE A 247 5.85 -16.08 29.21
N ALA A 248 5.99 -14.91 29.83
CA ALA A 248 5.47 -13.64 29.31
C ALA A 248 6.02 -13.34 27.91
N SER A 249 7.34 -13.48 27.71
CA SER A 249 8.01 -13.26 26.42
C SER A 249 7.54 -14.23 25.33
N TYR A 250 7.41 -15.53 25.64
CA TYR A 250 6.90 -16.51 24.68
C TYR A 250 5.42 -16.28 24.34
N MET A 251 4.61 -15.93 25.33
CA MET A 251 3.19 -15.60 25.14
C MET A 251 3.02 -14.34 24.27
N LEU A 252 3.85 -13.32 24.51
CA LEU A 252 3.94 -12.12 23.68
C LEU A 252 4.30 -12.49 22.23
N MET A 253 5.38 -13.25 22.03
CA MET A 253 5.83 -13.68 20.69
C MET A 253 4.76 -14.50 19.97
N GLY A 254 4.09 -15.42 20.66
CA GLY A 254 3.00 -16.24 20.12
C GLY A 254 1.79 -15.41 19.70
N GLY A 255 1.33 -14.49 20.57
CA GLY A 255 0.21 -13.60 20.27
C GLY A 255 0.52 -12.69 19.07
N VAL A 256 1.75 -12.16 18.98
CA VAL A 256 2.19 -11.35 17.83
C VAL A 256 2.21 -12.17 16.54
N ALA A 257 2.74 -13.40 16.59
CA ALA A 257 2.78 -14.29 15.44
C ALA A 257 1.36 -14.59 14.94
N ALA A 258 0.42 -14.92 15.84
CA ALA A 258 -0.97 -15.20 15.51
C ALA A 258 -1.72 -13.96 14.98
N SER A 259 -1.48 -12.78 15.57
CA SER A 259 -2.12 -11.51 15.16
C SER A 259 -1.84 -11.13 13.70
N ARG A 260 -0.75 -11.65 13.10
CA ARG A 260 -0.43 -11.42 11.69
C ARG A 260 -1.50 -11.96 10.75
N LEU A 261 -2.19 -13.04 11.12
CA LEU A 261 -3.25 -13.59 10.30
C LEU A 261 -4.31 -12.50 10.03
N GLY A 262 -4.77 -11.83 11.08
CA GLY A 262 -5.70 -10.69 10.97
C GLY A 262 -5.08 -9.53 10.19
N LEU A 263 -3.86 -9.11 10.53
CA LEU A 263 -3.25 -7.96 9.85
C LEU A 263 -3.17 -8.15 8.32
N TRP A 264 -2.74 -9.32 7.83
CA TRP A 264 -2.62 -9.59 6.39
C TRP A 264 -3.98 -9.78 5.70
N MET A 265 -4.97 -10.39 6.37
CA MET A 265 -6.33 -10.49 5.81
C MET A 265 -7.02 -9.13 5.75
N PHE A 266 -6.80 -8.25 6.74
CA PHE A 266 -7.37 -6.90 6.72
C PHE A 266 -6.77 -6.08 5.59
N ASP A 267 -5.45 -6.10 5.44
CA ASP A 267 -4.72 -5.48 4.33
C ASP A 267 -5.24 -5.94 2.96
N LEU A 268 -5.43 -7.24 2.76
CA LEU A 268 -6.07 -7.76 1.53
C LEU A 268 -7.50 -7.24 1.35
N SER A 269 -8.31 -7.20 2.41
CA SER A 269 -9.68 -6.71 2.34
C SER A 269 -9.78 -5.22 1.97
N VAL A 270 -8.86 -4.39 2.47
CA VAL A 270 -8.83 -2.95 2.17
C VAL A 270 -8.36 -2.73 0.74
N ILE A 271 -7.36 -3.46 0.26
CA ILE A 271 -6.91 -3.38 -1.14
C ILE A 271 -8.04 -3.76 -2.08
N GLN A 272 -8.73 -4.86 -1.80
CA GLN A 272 -9.86 -5.29 -2.61
C GLN A 272 -10.98 -4.23 -2.61
N GLN A 273 -11.32 -3.66 -1.45
CA GLN A 273 -12.29 -2.56 -1.37
C GLN A 273 -11.86 -1.33 -2.17
N MET A 274 -10.59 -0.95 -2.12
CA MET A 274 -10.06 0.14 -2.93
C MET A 274 -10.15 -0.17 -4.44
N GLN A 275 -9.89 -1.41 -4.85
CA GLN A 275 -10.03 -1.80 -6.25
C GLN A 275 -11.49 -1.82 -6.72
N ASP A 276 -12.40 -2.32 -5.89
CA ASP A 276 -13.82 -2.48 -6.23
C ASP A 276 -14.60 -1.15 -6.23
N GLN A 277 -14.29 -0.23 -5.30
CA GLN A 277 -15.07 0.99 -5.09
C GLN A 277 -14.49 2.23 -5.78
N VAL A 278 -13.18 2.27 -6.04
CA VAL A 278 -12.54 3.47 -6.63
C VAL A 278 -12.62 3.40 -8.16
N PRO A 279 -13.12 4.47 -8.82
CA PRO A 279 -13.15 4.57 -10.27
C PRO A 279 -11.75 4.46 -10.89
N GLU A 280 -11.64 3.84 -12.07
CA GLU A 280 -10.35 3.55 -12.69
C GLU A 280 -9.48 4.80 -12.94
N SER A 281 -10.11 5.94 -13.19
CA SER A 281 -9.41 7.21 -13.40
C SER A 281 -8.68 7.70 -12.15
N ASP A 282 -9.15 7.31 -10.97
CA ASP A 282 -8.75 7.88 -9.69
C ASP A 282 -7.93 6.89 -8.85
N ARG A 283 -7.91 5.59 -9.21
CA ARG A 283 -7.13 4.53 -8.55
C ARG A 283 -5.62 4.76 -8.46
N CYS A 284 -5.06 5.63 -9.29
CA CYS A 284 -3.62 5.96 -9.25
C CYS A 284 -3.31 7.10 -8.26
N ILE A 285 -4.35 7.84 -7.86
CA ILE A 285 -4.31 8.98 -6.96
C ILE A 285 -4.59 8.51 -5.52
N VAL A 286 -5.45 7.49 -5.39
CA VAL A 286 -5.92 6.86 -4.14
C VAL A 286 -5.04 5.70 -3.72
#